data_AF-A0A7K5Q0M1-F1
#
_entry.id   AF-A0A7K5Q0M1-F1
#
_cell.length_a   1.000
_cell.length_b   1.000
_cell.length_c   1.000
_cell.angle_alpha   90.00
_cell.angle_beta   90.00
_cell.angle_gamma   90.00
#
_symmetry.space_group_name_H-M   'P 1'
#
loop_
_entity.id
_entity.type
_entity.pdbx_description
1 polymer ?
#
loop_
_entity_poly.entity_id
_entity_poly.type
_entity_poly.pdbx_seq_one_letter_code
_entity_poly.pdbx_strand_id
1 'polypeptide(L)'
;SGFGSDFGSGGGGGGKLDPGLIMEQVKVQIAVANAQELLQRMTDKCFRKCIGKPGGALDNSEQKCIAMCMDRYMDSWNTVSRAYNSRLQRERANM
;
A
#
# COMPACT_ATOMS: atom_id res chain seq x y z
N SER A 1 -48.24 -36.88 -25.44
CA SER A 1 -48.74 -35.66 -24.77
C SER A 1 -47.66 -35.23 -23.79
N GLY A 2 -46.66 -34.44 -24.19
CA GLY A 2 -46.69 -32.96 -24.34
C GLY A 2 -46.21 -32.35 -23.00
N PHE A 3 -45.36 -31.33 -22.84
CA PHE A 3 -44.62 -30.33 -23.63
C PHE A 3 -43.36 -30.01 -22.75
N GLY A 4 -42.14 -29.79 -23.24
CA GLY A 4 -41.70 -28.59 -23.97
C GLY A 4 -41.41 -27.42 -23.01
N SER A 5 -40.16 -27.26 -22.56
CA SER A 5 -39.67 -26.00 -21.98
C SER A 5 -38.21 -25.77 -22.36
N ASP A 6 -38.05 -24.86 -23.31
CA ASP A 6 -36.83 -24.29 -23.87
C ASP A 6 -35.89 -23.73 -22.79
N PHE A 7 -34.64 -24.21 -22.78
CA PHE A 7 -33.51 -23.44 -22.26
C PHE A 7 -32.66 -22.98 -23.44
N GLY A 8 -33.18 -22.01 -24.17
CA GLY A 8 -32.37 -21.13 -24.98
C GLY A 8 -31.82 -20.00 -24.11
N SER A 9 -30.52 -19.99 -23.84
CA SER A 9 -29.80 -18.72 -23.68
C SER A 9 -28.29 -18.88 -23.67
N GLY A 10 -27.67 -18.19 -24.63
CA GLY A 10 -26.37 -17.53 -24.50
C GLY A 10 -25.19 -18.49 -24.57
N GLY A 11 -24.45 -18.52 -25.66
CA GLY A 11 -23.82 -17.33 -26.22
C GLY A 11 -22.41 -17.27 -25.66
N GLY A 12 -21.44 -17.60 -26.50
CA GLY A 12 -20.04 -17.65 -26.14
C GLY A 12 -19.52 -16.36 -25.52
N GLY A 13 -18.52 -16.52 -24.67
CA GLY A 13 -17.78 -15.42 -24.08
C GLY A 13 -16.48 -15.93 -23.53
N GLY A 14 -15.52 -16.22 -24.42
CA GLY A 14 -14.12 -16.27 -24.01
C GLY A 14 -13.82 -14.96 -23.29
N GLY A 15 -13.56 -15.06 -21.98
CA GLY A 15 -13.21 -13.91 -21.15
C GLY A 15 -11.99 -13.23 -21.75
N LYS A 16 -12.21 -12.11 -22.43
CA LYS A 16 -11.14 -11.19 -22.78
C LYS A 16 -10.60 -10.70 -21.44
N LEU A 17 -9.37 -11.11 -21.11
CA LEU A 17 -8.59 -10.51 -20.04
C LEU A 17 -8.36 -9.06 -20.43
N ASP A 18 -9.21 -8.14 -19.96
CA ASP A 18 -9.08 -6.72 -20.25
C ASP A 18 -7.79 -6.19 -19.62
N PRO A 19 -6.75 -5.85 -20.41
CA PRO A 19 -5.44 -5.48 -19.88
C PRO A 19 -5.50 -4.22 -19.00
N GLY A 20 -6.52 -3.36 -19.21
CA GLY A 20 -6.79 -2.20 -18.37
C GLY A 20 -7.17 -2.57 -16.94
N LEU A 21 -8.05 -3.57 -16.76
CA LEU A 21 -8.45 -4.06 -15.43
C LEU A 21 -7.29 -4.76 -14.71
N ILE A 22 -6.46 -5.49 -15.45
CA ILE A 22 -5.25 -6.11 -14.90
C ILE A 22 -4.23 -5.05 -14.48
N MET A 23 -3.98 -4.03 -15.31
CA MET A 23 -3.05 -2.94 -14.98
C MET A 23 -3.53 -2.10 -13.78
N GLU A 24 -4.85 -1.91 -13.63
CA GLU A 24 -5.42 -1.24 -12.47
C GLU A 24 -5.26 -2.07 -11.19
N GLN A 25 -5.57 -3.38 -11.24
CA GLN A 25 -5.32 -4.28 -10.12
C GLN A 25 -3.83 -4.35 -9.76
N VAL A 26 -2.93 -4.40 -10.74
CA VAL A 26 -1.47 -4.40 -10.53
C VAL A 26 -1.03 -3.08 -9.88
N LYS A 27 -1.54 -1.92 -10.31
CA LYS A 27 -1.24 -0.63 -9.66
C LYS A 27 -1.68 -0.59 -8.20
N VAL A 28 -2.87 -1.11 -7.90
CA VAL A 28 -3.38 -1.21 -6.52
C VAL A 28 -2.49 -2.13 -5.69
N GLN A 29 -2.12 -3.30 -6.22
CA GLN A 29 -1.22 -4.24 -5.54
C GLN A 29 0.17 -3.65 -5.30
N ILE A 30 0.72 -2.90 -6.26
CA ILE A 30 1.99 -2.16 -6.10
C ILE A 30 1.86 -1.10 -5.01
N ALA A 31 0.76 -0.34 -4.99
CA ALA A 31 0.51 0.66 -3.94
C ALA A 31 0.40 0.01 -2.54
N VAL A 32 -0.26 -1.15 -2.45
CA VAL A 32 -0.35 -1.93 -1.22
C VAL A 32 1.02 -2.44 -0.77
N ALA A 33 1.81 -3.01 -1.68
CA ALA A 33 3.15 -3.50 -1.38
C ALA A 33 4.08 -2.37 -0.89
N ASN A 34 4.04 -1.20 -1.56
CA ASN A 34 4.81 -0.03 -1.14
C ASN A 34 4.38 0.48 0.24
N ALA A 35 3.07 0.47 0.53
CA ALA A 35 2.56 0.85 1.85
C ALA A 35 2.99 -0.16 2.93
N GLN A 36 2.97 -1.46 2.62
CA GLN A 36 3.46 -2.50 3.53
C GLN A 36 4.96 -2.33 3.84
N GLU A 37 5.77 -2.06 2.82
CA GLU A 37 7.19 -1.81 3.01
C GLU A 37 7.45 -0.56 3.87
N LEU A 38 6.68 0.52 3.64
CA LEU A 38 6.74 1.72 4.45
C LEU A 38 6.41 1.42 5.92
N LEU A 39 5.34 0.66 6.16
CA LEU A 39 4.92 0.26 7.51
C LEU A 39 5.97 -0.62 8.19
N GLN A 40 6.57 -1.58 7.48
CA GLN A 40 7.65 -2.42 8.02
C GLN A 40 8.87 -1.59 8.39
N ARG A 41 9.34 -0.72 7.48
CA ARG A 41 10.49 0.15 7.72
C ARG A 41 10.26 1.10 8.89
N MET A 42 9.07 1.68 9.00
CA MET A 42 8.69 2.52 10.13
C MET A 42 8.68 1.72 11.44
N THR A 43 8.04 0.56 11.43
CA THR A 43 7.94 -0.33 12.59
C THR A 43 9.33 -0.72 13.10
N ASP A 44 10.21 -1.19 12.21
CA ASP A 44 11.58 -1.56 12.57
C ASP A 44 12.36 -0.39 13.18
N LYS A 45 12.22 0.80 12.60
CA LYS A 45 12.95 1.99 13.04
C LYS A 45 12.47 2.46 14.42
N CYS A 46 11.16 2.49 14.63
CA CYS A 46 10.58 2.91 15.89
C CYS A 46 10.80 1.87 16.99
N PHE A 47 10.70 0.58 16.68
CA PHE A 47 11.01 -0.48 17.63
C PHE A 47 12.46 -0.38 18.11
N ARG A 48 13.43 -0.32 17.20
CA ARG A 48 14.87 -0.18 17.57
C ARG A 48 15.18 1.08 18.34
N LYS A 49 14.43 2.16 18.12
CA LYS A 49 14.65 3.44 18.80
C LYS A 49 14.03 3.48 20.20
N CYS A 50 12.85 2.87 20.36
CA CYS A 50 12.03 3.03 21.56
C CYS A 50 12.10 1.84 22.51
N ILE A 51 12.42 0.64 22.02
CA ILE A 51 12.43 -0.59 22.82
C ILE A 51 13.86 -0.96 23.19
N GLY A 52 14.23 -0.66 24.44
CA GLY A 52 15.55 -0.98 24.98
C GLY A 52 15.64 -2.37 25.60
N LYS A 53 14.54 -2.85 26.20
CA LYS A 53 14.44 -4.17 26.84
C LYS A 53 13.16 -4.84 26.39
N PRO A 54 13.21 -5.72 25.38
CA PRO A 54 12.00 -6.37 24.88
C PRO A 54 11.35 -7.21 25.98
N GLY A 55 10.11 -6.88 26.31
CA GLY A 55 9.26 -7.58 27.27
C GLY A 55 8.01 -8.17 26.62
N GLY A 56 7.19 -8.87 27.40
CA GLY A 56 5.90 -9.40 26.91
C GLY A 56 4.82 -8.35 26.66
N ALA A 57 5.05 -7.11 27.12
CA ALA A 57 4.18 -5.97 26.90
C ALA A 57 5.01 -4.69 26.80
N LEU A 58 4.48 -3.69 26.10
CA LEU A 58 5.04 -2.35 26.03
C LEU A 58 4.74 -1.60 27.31
N ASP A 59 5.75 -1.01 27.94
CA ASP A 59 5.51 -0.08 29.05
C ASP A 59 4.97 1.27 28.54
N ASN A 60 4.45 2.10 29.46
CA ASN A 60 3.85 3.39 29.09
C ASN A 60 4.85 4.36 28.40
N SER A 61 6.13 4.26 28.74
CA SER A 61 7.19 5.09 28.14
C SER A 61 7.53 4.63 26.73
N GLU A 62 7.56 3.32 26.50
CA GLU A 62 7.74 2.69 25.19
C GLU A 62 6.57 2.99 24.26
N GLN A 63 5.34 2.88 24.75
CA GLN A 63 4.12 3.25 24.00
C GLN A 63 4.16 4.71 23.55
N LYS A 64 4.46 5.63 24.48
CA LYS A 64 4.57 7.06 24.17
C LYS A 64 5.70 7.35 23.17
N CYS A 65 6.85 6.69 23.33
CA CYS A 65 7.96 6.83 22.40
C CYS A 65 7.58 6.37 20.99
N ILE A 66 6.93 5.21 20.86
CA ILE A 66 6.51 4.67 19.57
C ILE A 66 5.53 5.61 18.87
N ALA A 67 4.51 6.11 19.58
CA ALA A 67 3.55 7.06 19.02
C ALA A 67 4.26 8.31 18.46
N MET A 68 5.13 8.93 19.25
CA MET A 68 5.92 10.09 18.79
C MET A 68 6.85 9.73 17.62
N CYS A 69 7.46 8.55 17.65
CA CYS A 69 8.35 8.10 16.59
C CYS A 69 7.61 7.93 15.26
N MET A 70 6.43 7.30 15.27
CA MET A 70 5.61 7.10 14.08
C MET A 70 5.18 8.45 13.49
N ASP A 71 4.72 9.38 14.32
CA ASP A 71 4.35 10.74 13.89
C ASP A 71 5.53 11.46 13.22
N ARG A 72 6.71 11.46 13.87
CA ARG A 72 7.92 12.10 13.32
C ARG A 72 8.40 11.41 12.05
N TYR A 73 8.26 10.08 11.96
CA TYR A 73 8.65 9.32 10.77
C TYR A 73 7.78 9.70 9.57
N MET A 74 6.46 9.77 9.76
CA MET A 74 5.51 10.16 8.70
C MET A 74 5.72 11.61 8.26
N ASP A 75 5.97 12.53 9.18
CA ASP A 75 6.30 13.93 8.85
C ASP A 75 7.58 14.02 8.00
N SER A 76 8.60 13.26 8.38
CA SER A 76 9.87 13.21 7.65
C SER A 76 9.67 12.60 6.26
N TRP A 77 8.92 11.51 6.16
CA TRP A 77 8.60 10.83 4.90
C TRP A 77 7.82 11.75 3.95
N ASN A 78 6.80 12.45 4.45
CA ASN A 78 6.02 13.42 3.67
C ASN A 78 6.89 14.56 3.14
N THR A 79 7.80 15.08 3.97
CA THR A 79 8.72 16.15 3.58
C THR A 79 9.66 15.69 2.45
N VAL A 80 10.27 14.52 2.61
CA VAL A 80 11.16 13.94 1.59
C VAL A 80 10.39 13.61 0.32
N SER A 81 9.20 13.03 0.43
CA SER A 81 8.33 12.68 -0.70
C SER A 81 7.96 13.92 -1.52
N ARG A 82 7.57 15.03 -0.87
CA ARG A 82 7.27 16.30 -1.57
C ARG A 82 8.49 16.86 -2.29
N ALA A 83 9.65 16.87 -1.64
CA ALA A 83 10.88 17.38 -2.23
C ALA A 83 11.33 16.53 -3.43
N TYR A 84 11.26 15.20 -3.30
CA TYR A 84 11.58 14.26 -4.35
C TYR A 84 10.66 14.41 -5.57
N ASN A 85 9.34 14.44 -5.34
CA ASN A 85 8.37 14.65 -6.41
C ASN A 85 8.57 16.01 -7.10
N SER A 86 8.81 17.07 -6.33
CA SER A 86 9.07 18.41 -6.90
C SER A 86 10.31 18.42 -7.80
N ARG A 87 11.37 17.70 -7.43
CA ARG A 87 12.56 17.53 -8.28
C ARG A 87 12.25 16.73 -9.54
N LEU A 88 11.56 15.59 -9.40
CA LEU A 88 11.20 14.73 -10.53
C LEU A 88 10.39 15.47 -11.60
N GLN A 89 9.44 16.32 -11.20
CA GLN A 89 8.65 17.10 -12.16
C GLN A 89 9.49 18.14 -12.90
N ARG A 90 10.48 18.77 -12.24
CA ARG A 90 11.38 19.72 -12.90
C ARG A 90 12.29 19.03 -13.91
N GLU A 91 12.86 17.87 -13.56
CA GLU A 91 13.68 17.10 -14.49
C GLU A 91 12.88 16.64 -15.72
N ARG A 92 11.61 16.24 -15.53
CA ARG A 92 10.71 15.87 -16.63
C ARG A 92 10.33 17.05 -17.54
N ALA A 93 10.27 18.27 -17.00
CA ALA A 93 9.96 19.47 -17.77
C ALA A 93 11.19 20.04 -18.51
N ASN A 94 12.40 19.67 -18.08
CA ASN A 94 13.67 20.06 -18.70
C ASN A 94 14.13 19.05 -19.77
N MET A 95 13.37 17.98 -19.99
CA MET A 95 13.55 16.97 -21.04
C MET A 95 12.58 17.24 -22.19
#